data_AF-A0A4Q4SML7-F1
#
_entry.id   AF-A0A4Q4SML7-F1
#
_cell.length_a   1.000
_cell.length_b   1.000
_cell.length_c   1.000
_cell.angle_alpha   90.00
_cell.angle_beta   90.00
_cell.angle_gamma   90.00
#
_symmetry.space_group_name_H-M   'P 1'
#
loop_
_entity.id
_entity.type
_entity.pdbx_description
1 polymer ?
#
loop_
_entity_poly.entity_id
_entity_poly.type
_entity_poly.pdbx_seq_one_letter_code
_entity_poly.pdbx_strand_id
1 'polypeptide(L)'
;MGVETTAPVVVARTPTALDSLTSKLGSSLHISAPQQSFIRESSSAPQASKQGRFVEEHALVEFIPQNLAGRKSEAPTRKVKATKKWTVIPGQQQYNALTALRLRCHPPAVLKANGYTLYTDQINLIGEDAVPAPLKASAYHWGISKRTAIALDCEMVGAGDKNESEIARISAIDYLTGEILIDTLVQPTQFVKDWRTKFSGITKEAMSTAISLGKALQGWPEARAALFEYIDTETVLIGQSLHFDLIALGIQHQRVVDSAILTSEAVGPKVRKRRGLKDLCDQLLNIEVQTDKKLGHDSVEDAFAAREVVLWCVNHPDALSRWGQKQRHEHYSEKKRKGKQKTTVGVVSRRQHPSHLCFGCYTNHEDEMLRWSDVAEDLGYPHPDTGYDPWSD
;
A
#
# COMPACT_ATOMS: atom_id res chain seq x y z
N MET A 1 -70.73 -8.65 -20.00
CA MET A 1 -70.47 -8.99 -18.59
C MET A 1 -69.01 -8.66 -18.31
N GLY A 2 -68.77 -7.42 -17.86
CA GLY A 2 -67.44 -6.98 -17.44
C GLY A 2 -67.25 -7.31 -15.97
N VAL A 3 -66.07 -7.85 -15.62
CA VAL A 3 -65.70 -8.19 -14.25
C VAL A 3 -64.66 -7.17 -13.81
N GLU A 4 -65.07 -6.22 -12.98
CA GLU A 4 -64.18 -5.30 -12.28
C GLU A 4 -63.53 -6.02 -11.10
N THR A 5 -62.19 -6.02 -11.07
CA THR A 5 -61.38 -6.51 -9.94
C THR A 5 -61.05 -5.33 -9.02
N THR A 6 -61.58 -5.36 -7.80
CA THR A 6 -61.28 -4.42 -6.72
C THR A 6 -60.02 -4.85 -5.96
N ALA A 7 -59.09 -3.92 -5.76
CA ALA A 7 -57.89 -4.10 -4.93
C ALA A 7 -58.17 -3.69 -3.47
N PRO A 8 -57.57 -4.37 -2.46
CA PRO A 8 -57.70 -3.94 -1.08
C PRO A 8 -56.62 -2.93 -0.67
N VAL A 9 -57.08 -1.88 0.01
CA VAL A 9 -56.31 -0.81 0.67
C VAL A 9 -55.70 -1.36 1.97
N VAL A 10 -54.39 -1.21 2.15
CA VAL A 10 -53.70 -1.49 3.43
C VAL A 10 -53.43 -0.17 4.16
N VAL A 11 -54.07 -0.05 5.33
CA VAL A 11 -53.95 1.09 6.25
C VAL A 11 -52.71 0.92 7.13
N ALA A 12 -51.81 1.90 7.08
CA ALA A 12 -50.66 2.00 7.97
C ALA A 12 -51.11 2.37 9.40
N ARG A 13 -50.62 1.64 10.40
CA ARG A 13 -50.74 2.00 11.82
C ARG A 13 -49.36 2.08 12.45
N THR A 14 -48.96 3.28 12.82
CA THR A 14 -47.89 3.57 13.78
C THR A 14 -48.38 3.30 15.21
N PRO A 15 -47.49 2.91 16.13
CA PRO A 15 -47.64 3.32 17.52
C PRO A 15 -46.44 4.13 18.02
N THR A 16 -46.82 5.25 18.62
CA THR A 16 -46.07 6.22 19.42
C THR A 16 -45.46 5.62 20.69
N ALA A 17 -44.40 6.26 21.16
CA ALA A 17 -43.68 6.02 22.40
C ALA A 17 -44.51 6.29 23.67
N LEU A 18 -44.18 5.60 24.79
CA LEU A 18 -44.20 6.21 26.12
C LEU A 18 -43.40 5.40 27.19
N ASP A 19 -42.54 6.14 27.89
CA ASP A 19 -42.12 6.12 29.31
C ASP A 19 -41.45 4.91 30.01
N SER A 20 -40.15 5.10 30.26
CA SER A 20 -39.51 5.23 31.59
C SER A 20 -40.25 4.71 32.83
N LEU A 21 -39.64 3.74 33.53
CA LEU A 21 -39.68 3.65 34.99
C LEU A 21 -38.41 2.99 35.55
N THR A 22 -37.83 3.68 36.52
CA THR A 22 -36.62 3.40 37.28
C THR A 22 -36.79 2.32 38.36
N SER A 23 -35.69 1.62 38.67
CA SER A 23 -35.10 1.48 40.03
C SER A 23 -34.77 0.05 40.50
N LYS A 24 -33.48 -0.10 40.85
CA LYS A 24 -32.90 -0.79 42.01
C LYS A 24 -33.47 -2.15 42.43
N LEU A 25 -32.68 -3.20 42.18
CA LEU A 25 -32.43 -4.27 43.14
C LEU A 25 -30.95 -4.66 43.06
N GLY A 26 -30.21 -4.45 44.16
CA GLY A 26 -28.90 -5.03 44.36
C GLY A 26 -29.01 -6.31 45.17
N SER A 27 -28.14 -7.28 44.89
CA SER A 27 -27.40 -8.05 45.90
C SER A 27 -26.57 -9.15 45.22
N SER A 28 -25.26 -9.04 45.43
CA SER A 28 -24.31 -10.10 45.82
C SER A 28 -24.58 -11.52 45.33
N LEU A 29 -23.69 -12.07 44.50
CA LEU A 29 -23.27 -13.48 44.60
C LEU A 29 -21.84 -13.64 44.08
N HIS A 30 -21.01 -14.23 44.94
CA HIS A 30 -19.61 -14.57 44.78
C HIS A 30 -19.30 -15.41 43.53
N ILE A 31 -18.19 -15.09 42.84
CA ILE A 31 -17.50 -16.02 41.95
C ILE A 31 -16.14 -16.32 42.60
N SER A 32 -16.00 -17.54 43.12
CA SER A 32 -14.74 -18.10 43.60
C SER A 32 -14.00 -18.80 42.45
N ALA A 33 -12.70 -18.57 42.37
CA ALA A 33 -11.77 -19.27 41.49
C ALA A 33 -11.56 -20.74 41.92
N PRO A 34 -11.27 -21.68 41.01
CA PRO A 34 -10.67 -22.94 41.37
C PRO A 34 -9.14 -22.89 41.27
N GLN A 35 -8.53 -23.45 42.32
CA GLN A 35 -7.10 -23.59 42.54
C GLN A 35 -6.45 -24.65 41.66
N GLN A 36 -5.15 -24.45 41.44
CA GLN A 36 -4.18 -25.43 40.95
C GLN A 36 -4.10 -26.65 41.87
N SER A 37 -4.01 -27.84 41.27
CA SER A 37 -3.57 -29.06 41.96
C SER A 37 -2.29 -29.61 41.33
N PHE A 38 -1.31 -29.79 42.22
CA PHE A 38 -0.06 -30.52 42.06
C PHE A 38 -0.30 -32.02 41.86
N ILE A 39 0.47 -32.67 40.99
CA ILE A 39 0.87 -34.08 41.16
C ILE A 39 2.37 -34.21 40.85
N ARG A 40 3.07 -34.89 41.77
CA ARG A 40 4.50 -35.23 41.78
C ARG A 40 4.81 -36.47 40.93
N GLU A 41 5.99 -36.39 40.30
CA GLU A 41 7.06 -37.39 40.09
C GLU A 41 6.75 -38.90 39.98
N SER A 42 7.34 -39.53 38.95
CA SER A 42 8.15 -40.74 39.15
C SER A 42 9.20 -40.92 38.04
N SER A 43 10.30 -41.54 38.45
CA SER A 43 11.63 -41.65 37.87
C SER A 43 11.82 -42.75 36.83
N SER A 44 12.78 -42.60 35.92
CA SER A 44 14.00 -43.45 35.87
C SER A 44 14.86 -43.16 34.64
N ALA A 45 16.16 -42.98 34.87
CA ALA A 45 17.23 -43.04 33.88
C ALA A 45 18.02 -44.35 34.08
N PRO A 46 18.94 -44.67 33.15
CA PRO A 46 20.30 -44.99 33.62
C PRO A 46 21.40 -44.25 32.86
N GLN A 47 22.51 -44.09 33.61
CA GLN A 47 23.75 -43.37 33.33
C GLN A 47 24.70 -44.10 32.36
N ALA A 48 25.63 -43.36 31.75
CA ALA A 48 27.08 -43.41 32.05
C ALA A 48 27.93 -42.65 30.99
N SER A 49 28.60 -41.55 31.39
CA SER A 49 30.09 -41.42 31.44
C SER A 49 30.75 -41.04 30.09
N LYS A 50 31.73 -40.14 29.93
CA LYS A 50 32.79 -39.60 30.79
C LYS A 50 33.48 -38.38 30.09
N GLN A 51 33.88 -37.39 30.90
CA GLN A 51 35.16 -36.64 30.91
C GLN A 51 35.61 -35.65 29.80
N GLY A 52 36.03 -34.47 30.31
CA GLY A 52 37.09 -33.58 29.79
C GLY A 52 36.56 -32.32 29.10
N ARG A 53 37.02 -31.09 29.32
CA ARG A 53 38.18 -30.52 30.03
C ARG A 53 37.93 -28.99 30.09
N PHE A 54 38.18 -28.35 31.23
CA PHE A 54 38.16 -26.90 31.40
C PHE A 54 39.39 -26.24 30.74
N VAL A 55 39.19 -25.09 30.08
CA VAL A 55 40.20 -24.03 29.89
C VAL A 55 39.48 -22.67 29.90
N GLU A 56 39.84 -21.82 30.87
CA GLU A 56 39.51 -20.39 30.99
C GLU A 56 40.63 -19.53 30.39
N GLU A 57 40.40 -18.21 30.31
CA GLU A 57 41.25 -17.09 29.85
C GLU A 57 41.07 -16.68 28.36
N HIS A 58 41.00 -15.40 27.95
CA HIS A 58 41.46 -14.14 28.55
C HIS A 58 40.50 -12.96 28.29
N ALA A 59 40.52 -12.00 29.22
CA ALA A 59 39.90 -10.69 29.15
C ALA A 59 40.57 -9.75 28.15
N LEU A 60 39.75 -8.94 27.48
CA LEU A 60 40.13 -7.82 26.61
C LEU A 60 40.64 -6.65 27.45
N VAL A 61 41.84 -6.15 27.11
CA VAL A 61 42.33 -4.82 27.52
C VAL A 61 42.44 -4.00 26.24
N GLU A 62 41.51 -3.05 26.05
CA GLU A 62 41.54 -2.11 24.93
C GLU A 62 42.56 -0.99 25.22
N PHE A 63 43.48 -0.77 24.28
CA PHE A 63 44.47 0.30 24.28
C PHE A 63 43.94 1.43 23.37
N ILE A 64 43.80 2.64 23.90
CA ILE A 64 43.42 3.85 23.16
C ILE A 64 44.69 4.50 22.56
N PRO A 65 44.73 4.83 21.26
CA PRO A 65 45.61 5.87 20.76
C PRO A 65 44.84 7.12 20.33
N GLN A 66 45.41 8.25 20.70
CA GLN A 66 44.93 9.61 20.44
C GLN A 66 45.12 10.06 18.98
N ASN A 67 44.16 10.89 18.55
CA ASN A 67 44.18 11.92 17.49
C ASN A 67 45.37 11.98 16.50
N LEU A 68 45.03 11.90 15.21
CA LEU A 68 45.62 12.74 14.17
C LEU A 68 44.53 13.29 13.25
N ALA A 69 44.45 14.62 13.19
CA ALA A 69 43.58 15.38 12.32
C ALA A 69 44.05 15.26 10.87
N GLY A 70 43.14 14.88 9.97
CA GLY A 70 43.37 14.82 8.53
C GLY A 70 42.03 14.87 7.78
N ARG A 71 41.90 15.85 6.89
CA ARG A 71 40.76 16.12 5.97
C ARG A 71 39.93 14.88 5.62
N LYS A 72 38.67 14.83 6.07
CA LYS A 72 37.67 13.92 5.49
C LYS A 72 37.05 14.58 4.27
N SER A 73 37.50 14.17 3.08
CA SER A 73 36.58 14.10 1.94
C SER A 73 35.65 12.92 2.23
N GLU A 74 34.43 13.20 2.70
CA GLU A 74 33.41 12.16 2.87
C GLU A 74 33.03 11.61 1.49
N ALA A 75 33.63 10.48 1.13
CA ALA A 75 33.10 9.63 0.08
C ALA A 75 31.65 9.25 0.49
N PRO A 76 30.69 9.20 -0.44
CA PRO A 76 29.32 8.88 -0.10
C PRO A 76 29.27 7.50 0.55
N THR A 77 29.00 7.45 1.85
CA THR A 77 28.79 6.20 2.57
C THR A 77 27.59 5.50 1.95
N ARG A 78 27.82 4.41 1.20
CA ARG A 78 26.76 3.59 0.63
C ARG A 78 25.86 3.15 1.79
N LYS A 79 24.61 3.65 1.82
CA LYS A 79 23.64 3.25 2.84
C LYS A 79 23.52 1.73 2.81
N VAL A 80 23.85 1.08 3.92
CA VAL A 80 23.66 -0.37 4.05
C VAL A 80 22.16 -0.63 4.00
N LYS A 81 21.75 -1.53 3.10
CA LYS A 81 20.36 -1.95 2.99
C LYS A 81 19.96 -2.78 4.19
N ALA A 82 18.75 -2.54 4.69
CA ALA A 82 18.21 -3.37 5.75
C ALA A 82 17.93 -4.78 5.21
N THR A 83 18.12 -5.80 6.05
CA THR A 83 17.70 -7.16 5.72
C THR A 83 16.18 -7.20 5.58
N LYS A 84 15.69 -7.80 4.49
CA LYS A 84 14.26 -7.96 4.20
C LYS A 84 13.62 -8.88 5.25
N LYS A 85 13.00 -8.28 6.28
CA LYS A 85 12.22 -8.97 7.32
C LYS A 85 10.91 -8.22 7.50
N TRP A 86 9.79 -8.91 7.28
CA TRP A 86 8.45 -8.34 7.36
C TRP A 86 8.03 -8.08 8.81
N THR A 87 7.26 -7.02 9.03
CA THR A 87 6.82 -6.62 10.37
C THR A 87 5.78 -7.60 10.90
N VAL A 88 6.07 -8.19 12.05
CA VAL A 88 5.11 -8.96 12.85
C VAL A 88 4.50 -8.03 13.90
N ILE A 89 3.20 -7.75 13.81
CA ILE A 89 2.53 -6.84 14.75
C ILE A 89 2.17 -7.63 16.01
N PRO A 90 2.72 -7.29 17.19
CA PRO A 90 2.37 -7.96 18.43
C PRO A 90 0.88 -7.86 18.71
N GLY A 91 0.26 -8.92 19.26
CA GLY A 91 -1.19 -8.99 19.50
C GLY A 91 -1.75 -7.75 20.23
N GLN A 92 -1.01 -7.24 21.23
CA GLN A 92 -1.39 -6.05 21.99
C GLN A 92 -1.46 -4.76 21.15
N GLN A 93 -0.75 -4.70 20.03
CA GLN A 93 -0.69 -3.54 19.13
C GLN A 93 -1.67 -3.66 17.95
N GLN A 94 -2.23 -4.85 17.69
CA GLN A 94 -3.08 -5.08 16.51
C GLN A 94 -4.34 -4.21 16.50
N TYR A 95 -4.95 -3.96 17.67
CA TYR A 95 -6.10 -3.06 17.76
C TYR A 95 -5.77 -1.63 17.32
N ASN A 96 -4.64 -1.09 17.79
CA ASN A 96 -4.18 0.25 17.43
C ASN A 96 -3.79 0.31 15.95
N ALA A 97 -3.11 -0.72 15.44
CA ALA A 97 -2.73 -0.82 14.03
C ALA A 97 -3.96 -0.85 13.11
N LEU A 98 -5.00 -1.62 13.45
CA LEU A 98 -6.25 -1.66 12.70
C LEU A 98 -7.01 -0.33 12.76
N THR A 99 -7.05 0.31 13.93
CA THR A 99 -7.71 1.60 14.11
C THR A 99 -7.02 2.67 13.26
N ALA A 100 -5.70 2.73 13.30
CA ALA A 100 -4.92 3.68 12.52
C ALA A 100 -5.03 3.41 11.01
N LEU A 101 -5.07 2.14 10.58
CA LEU A 101 -5.31 1.77 9.19
C LEU A 101 -6.69 2.25 8.70
N ARG A 102 -7.75 2.03 9.48
CA ARG A 102 -9.13 2.42 9.11
C ARG A 102 -9.27 3.93 8.91
N LEU A 103 -8.56 4.74 9.69
CA LEU A 103 -8.52 6.19 9.52
C LEU A 103 -7.85 6.63 8.21
N ARG A 104 -7.14 5.73 7.52
CA ARG A 104 -6.46 5.98 6.25
C ARG A 104 -7.17 5.36 5.04
N CYS A 105 -8.37 4.79 5.22
CA CYS A 105 -9.22 4.39 4.09
C CYS A 105 -9.50 5.58 3.18
N HIS A 106 -9.29 5.38 1.88
CA HIS A 106 -9.47 6.44 0.89
C HIS A 106 -10.94 6.81 0.72
N PRO A 107 -11.29 8.11 0.69
CA PRO A 107 -12.65 8.54 0.38
C PRO A 107 -13.09 8.06 -1.01
N PRO A 108 -14.38 7.76 -1.23
CA PRO A 108 -14.91 7.33 -2.53
C PRO A 108 -14.54 8.25 -3.70
N ALA A 109 -14.53 9.56 -3.49
CA ALA A 109 -14.14 10.53 -4.52
C ALA A 109 -12.66 10.37 -4.93
N VAL A 110 -11.78 10.08 -3.97
CA VAL A 110 -10.36 9.81 -4.24
C VAL A 110 -10.23 8.49 -4.99
N LEU A 111 -10.90 7.43 -4.54
CA LEU A 111 -10.87 6.13 -5.23
C LEU A 111 -11.32 6.25 -6.69
N LYS A 112 -12.44 6.91 -6.97
CA LYS A 112 -12.92 7.14 -8.36
C LYS A 112 -11.91 7.91 -9.20
N ALA A 113 -11.34 8.99 -8.68
CA ALA A 113 -10.29 9.76 -9.36
C ALA A 113 -9.01 8.94 -9.65
N ASN A 114 -8.87 7.80 -8.98
CA ASN A 114 -7.74 6.88 -9.09
C ASN A 114 -8.10 5.57 -9.82
N GLY A 115 -9.24 5.51 -10.53
CA GLY A 115 -9.59 4.39 -11.41
C GLY A 115 -10.30 3.22 -10.73
N TYR A 116 -10.73 3.37 -9.47
CA TYR A 116 -11.55 2.36 -8.81
C TYR A 116 -13.01 2.48 -9.24
N THR A 117 -13.64 1.35 -9.51
CA THR A 117 -15.09 1.27 -9.75
C THR A 117 -15.82 0.97 -8.45
N LEU A 118 -16.81 1.78 -8.10
CA LEU A 118 -17.59 1.64 -6.86
C LEU A 118 -19.04 1.29 -7.18
N TYR A 119 -19.74 0.60 -6.26
CA TYR A 119 -21.12 0.13 -6.49
C TYR A 119 -22.13 1.24 -6.84
N THR A 120 -21.85 2.51 -6.51
CA THR A 120 -22.73 3.64 -6.84
C THR A 120 -22.68 4.02 -8.32
N ASP A 121 -21.66 3.55 -9.03
CA ASP A 121 -21.48 3.83 -10.44
C ASP A 121 -22.42 2.89 -11.20
N GLN A 122 -23.51 3.43 -11.74
CA GLN A 122 -24.44 2.66 -12.57
C GLN A 122 -23.65 1.92 -13.67
N ILE A 123 -23.82 0.60 -13.68
CA ILE A 123 -23.11 -0.39 -14.49
C ILE A 123 -23.06 0.06 -15.95
N ASN A 124 -21.86 0.36 -16.46
CA ASN A 124 -21.54 0.41 -17.90
C ASN A 124 -20.03 0.52 -18.24
N LEU A 125 -19.11 0.33 -17.28
CA LEU A 125 -17.67 0.60 -17.52
C LEU A 125 -16.69 -0.51 -17.16
N ILE A 126 -17.18 -1.68 -16.79
CA ILE A 126 -16.42 -2.93 -16.78
C ILE A 126 -17.43 -3.97 -17.27
N GLY A 127 -17.00 -5.04 -17.96
CA GLY A 127 -17.91 -6.09 -18.44
C GLY A 127 -18.92 -6.51 -17.37
N GLU A 128 -20.06 -7.06 -17.80
CA GLU A 128 -21.26 -7.38 -16.99
C GLU A 128 -21.01 -8.18 -15.68
N ASP A 129 -19.76 -8.59 -15.42
CA ASP A 129 -19.30 -9.52 -14.40
C ASP A 129 -18.69 -8.89 -13.13
N ALA A 130 -18.49 -7.57 -13.05
CA ALA A 130 -17.92 -6.94 -11.86
C ALA A 130 -18.96 -6.87 -10.72
N VAL A 131 -18.65 -7.46 -9.56
CA VAL A 131 -19.59 -7.57 -8.42
C VAL A 131 -19.02 -6.94 -7.14
N PRO A 132 -19.87 -6.41 -6.25
CA PRO A 132 -19.42 -5.98 -4.93
C PRO A 132 -18.90 -7.17 -4.11
N ALA A 133 -17.97 -6.89 -3.19
CA ALA A 133 -17.59 -7.86 -2.17
C ALA A 133 -18.82 -8.35 -1.38
N PRO A 134 -18.81 -9.59 -0.83
CA PRO A 134 -19.93 -10.11 -0.06
C PRO A 134 -20.33 -9.16 1.07
N LEU A 135 -21.63 -8.95 1.25
CA LEU A 135 -22.12 -8.20 2.41
C LEU A 135 -21.63 -8.89 3.68
N LYS A 136 -21.28 -8.09 4.69
CA LYS A 136 -20.97 -8.61 6.02
C LYS A 136 -22.11 -9.51 6.49
N ALA A 137 -21.83 -10.81 6.59
CA ALA A 137 -22.79 -11.78 7.10
C ALA A 137 -23.12 -11.46 8.56
N SER A 138 -24.35 -11.74 9.00
CA SER A 138 -24.65 -11.73 10.42
C SER A 138 -23.74 -12.76 11.11
N ALA A 139 -23.37 -12.51 12.37
CA ALA A 139 -22.41 -13.33 13.13
C ALA A 139 -22.77 -14.84 13.24
N TYR A 140 -23.92 -15.25 12.72
CA TYR A 140 -24.47 -16.60 12.76
C TYR A 140 -24.23 -17.43 11.49
N HIS A 141 -23.56 -16.90 10.47
CA HIS A 141 -23.28 -17.65 9.24
C HIS A 141 -21.87 -18.30 9.26
N TRP A 142 -21.83 -19.63 9.40
CA TRP A 142 -20.74 -20.56 9.07
C TRP A 142 -19.32 -20.37 9.65
N GLY A 143 -19.17 -19.92 10.90
CA GLY A 143 -18.03 -20.30 11.75
C GLY A 143 -16.62 -19.83 11.36
N ILE A 144 -16.45 -19.09 10.25
CA ILE A 144 -15.20 -18.45 9.85
C ILE A 144 -15.46 -16.94 9.77
N SER A 145 -14.89 -16.19 10.72
CA SER A 145 -14.93 -14.73 10.67
C SER A 145 -14.06 -14.23 9.53
N LYS A 146 -14.62 -13.35 8.68
CA LYS A 146 -13.86 -12.61 7.67
C LYS A 146 -12.71 -11.84 8.32
N ARG A 147 -11.63 -11.64 7.58
CA ARG A 147 -10.46 -10.91 8.06
C ARG A 147 -10.80 -9.43 8.17
N THR A 148 -10.23 -8.73 9.14
CA THR A 148 -10.50 -7.29 9.29
C THR A 148 -9.75 -6.44 8.28
N ALA A 149 -8.61 -6.93 7.78
CA ALA A 149 -7.77 -6.23 6.82
C ALA A 149 -6.84 -7.21 6.08
N ILE A 150 -6.73 -7.07 4.76
CA ILE A 150 -5.93 -7.94 3.88
C ILE A 150 -5.07 -7.10 2.94
N ALA A 151 -3.80 -7.45 2.81
CA ALA A 151 -2.95 -6.98 1.73
C ALA A 151 -3.05 -7.93 0.54
N LEU A 152 -3.27 -7.37 -0.66
CA LEU A 152 -3.56 -8.12 -1.88
C LEU A 152 -2.61 -7.65 -2.99
N ASP A 153 -2.13 -8.62 -3.77
CA ASP A 153 -1.41 -8.37 -5.01
C ASP A 153 -1.69 -9.53 -5.98
N CYS A 154 -1.81 -9.21 -7.27
CA CYS A 154 -2.04 -10.15 -8.34
C CYS A 154 -0.97 -9.99 -9.42
N GLU A 155 -0.56 -11.12 -10.01
CA GLU A 155 0.20 -11.10 -11.25
C GLU A 155 -0.73 -11.28 -12.44
N MET A 156 -0.53 -10.47 -13.48
CA MET A 156 -1.34 -10.52 -14.70
C MET A 156 -0.51 -10.87 -15.93
N VAL A 157 -1.13 -11.63 -16.83
CA VAL A 157 -0.64 -11.93 -18.17
C VAL A 157 -1.43 -11.13 -19.21
N GLY A 158 -0.91 -11.08 -20.43
CA GLY A 158 -1.61 -10.57 -21.60
C GLY A 158 -2.40 -11.69 -22.28
N ALA A 159 -3.72 -11.64 -22.21
CA ALA A 159 -4.63 -12.65 -22.73
C ALA A 159 -5.62 -12.07 -23.75
N GLY A 160 -6.18 -12.96 -24.57
CA GLY A 160 -7.10 -12.61 -25.65
C GLY A 160 -6.43 -11.87 -26.82
N ASP A 161 -7.22 -11.55 -27.84
CA ASP A 161 -6.72 -10.96 -29.09
C ASP A 161 -6.04 -9.59 -28.87
N LYS A 162 -6.60 -8.83 -27.92
CA LYS A 162 -6.18 -7.48 -27.55
C LYS A 162 -5.03 -7.45 -26.52
N ASN A 163 -4.54 -8.61 -26.07
CA ASN A 163 -3.48 -8.70 -25.06
C ASN A 163 -3.85 -8.00 -23.72
N GLU A 164 -5.12 -8.11 -23.34
CA GLU A 164 -5.69 -7.50 -22.14
C GLU A 164 -5.10 -8.15 -20.88
N SER A 165 -5.05 -7.40 -19.78
CA SER A 165 -4.55 -7.92 -18.51
C SER A 165 -5.55 -8.89 -17.90
N GLU A 166 -5.16 -10.16 -17.78
CA GLU A 166 -5.93 -11.18 -17.07
C GLU A 166 -5.08 -11.76 -15.94
N ILE A 167 -5.71 -12.04 -14.80
CA ILE A 167 -5.03 -12.60 -13.62
C ILE A 167 -4.42 -13.96 -13.90
N ALA A 168 -3.23 -14.20 -13.36
CA ALA A 168 -2.52 -15.46 -13.44
C ALA A 168 -1.91 -15.93 -12.11
N ARG A 169 -1.88 -15.08 -11.08
CA ARG A 169 -1.60 -15.44 -9.68
C ARG A 169 -2.31 -14.46 -8.75
N ILE A 170 -2.75 -14.94 -7.60
CA ILE A 170 -3.30 -14.12 -6.52
C ILE A 170 -2.51 -14.41 -5.23
N SER A 171 -2.14 -13.36 -4.51
CA SER A 171 -1.58 -13.45 -3.17
C SER A 171 -2.34 -12.55 -2.20
N ALA A 172 -2.81 -13.11 -1.10
CA ALA A 172 -3.55 -12.39 -0.07
C ALA A 172 -2.94 -12.68 1.31
N ILE A 173 -2.67 -11.63 2.07
CA ILE A 173 -1.97 -11.70 3.35
C ILE A 173 -2.80 -10.99 4.42
N ASP A 174 -2.98 -11.60 5.58
CA ASP A 174 -3.61 -10.93 6.71
C ASP A 174 -2.73 -9.75 7.17
N TYR A 175 -3.33 -8.56 7.21
CA TYR A 175 -2.59 -7.33 7.55
C TYR A 175 -2.03 -7.35 8.97
N LEU A 176 -2.69 -7.99 9.93
CA LEU A 176 -2.31 -7.93 11.33
C LEU A 176 -1.28 -9.00 11.68
N THR A 177 -1.51 -10.23 11.23
CA THR A 177 -0.67 -11.39 11.58
C THR A 177 0.46 -11.62 10.59
N GLY A 178 0.31 -11.19 9.33
CA GLY A 178 1.21 -11.55 8.24
C GLY A 178 1.00 -12.99 7.74
N GLU A 179 -0.10 -13.64 8.12
CA GLU A 179 -0.48 -14.97 7.61
C GLU A 179 -0.77 -14.89 6.10
N ILE A 180 -0.16 -15.78 5.31
CA ILE A 180 -0.48 -15.92 3.89
C ILE A 180 -1.77 -16.74 3.79
N LEU A 181 -2.84 -16.09 3.33
CA LEU A 181 -4.18 -16.66 3.20
C LEU A 181 -4.40 -17.32 1.84
N ILE A 182 -3.84 -16.71 0.80
CA ILE A 182 -3.88 -17.18 -0.59
C ILE A 182 -2.51 -16.95 -1.19
N ASP A 183 -1.99 -17.96 -1.89
CA ASP A 183 -0.85 -17.84 -2.79
C ASP A 183 -0.98 -18.92 -3.88
N THR A 184 -1.74 -18.61 -4.92
CA THR A 184 -2.17 -19.64 -5.89
C THR A 184 -2.12 -19.09 -7.30
N LEU A 185 -1.65 -19.93 -8.24
CA LEU A 185 -1.74 -19.66 -9.67
C LEU A 185 -3.20 -19.71 -10.13
N VAL A 186 -3.54 -18.86 -11.09
CA VAL A 186 -4.86 -18.79 -11.69
C VAL A 186 -4.71 -19.09 -13.18
N GLN A 187 -5.37 -20.13 -13.66
CA GLN A 187 -5.41 -20.44 -15.08
C GLN A 187 -6.23 -19.35 -15.80
N PRO A 188 -5.63 -18.58 -16.73
CA PRO A 188 -6.39 -17.60 -17.49
C PRO A 188 -7.48 -18.27 -18.33
N THR A 189 -8.64 -17.64 -18.40
CA THR A 189 -9.81 -18.11 -19.16
C THR A 189 -9.64 -17.92 -20.66
N GLN A 190 -8.93 -16.86 -21.07
CA GLN A 190 -8.58 -16.61 -22.46
C GLN A 190 -7.19 -17.17 -22.80
N PHE A 191 -6.94 -17.35 -24.10
CA PHE A 191 -5.61 -17.74 -24.57
C PHE A 191 -4.57 -16.67 -24.22
N VAL A 192 -3.48 -17.09 -23.59
CA VAL A 192 -2.36 -16.21 -23.19
C VAL A 192 -1.47 -15.91 -24.39
N LYS A 193 -1.43 -14.64 -24.79
CA LYS A 193 -0.59 -14.12 -25.88
C LYS A 193 0.79 -13.67 -25.40
N ASP A 194 0.87 -13.10 -24.21
CA ASP A 194 2.10 -12.65 -23.57
C ASP A 194 2.09 -12.98 -22.08
N TRP A 195 3.00 -13.84 -21.63
CA TRP A 195 3.12 -14.20 -20.21
C TRP A 195 3.64 -13.06 -19.34
N ARG A 196 4.22 -12.02 -19.95
CA ARG A 196 4.81 -10.88 -19.23
C ARG A 196 5.80 -11.31 -18.15
N THR A 197 6.49 -12.45 -18.31
CA THR A 197 7.29 -13.12 -17.27
C THR A 197 8.28 -12.21 -16.55
N LYS A 198 8.87 -11.23 -17.26
CA LYS A 198 9.77 -10.22 -16.66
C LYS A 198 9.10 -9.33 -15.60
N PHE A 199 7.77 -9.31 -15.59
CA PHE A 199 6.92 -8.62 -14.64
C PHE A 199 6.15 -9.62 -13.79
N SER A 200 5.43 -10.57 -14.41
CA SER A 200 4.56 -11.51 -13.71
C SER A 200 5.27 -12.61 -12.92
N GLY A 201 6.52 -12.91 -13.29
CA GLY A 201 7.24 -14.09 -12.82
C GLY A 201 6.65 -15.44 -13.24
N ILE A 202 5.59 -15.44 -14.06
CA ILE A 202 4.89 -16.65 -14.49
C ILE A 202 5.41 -17.09 -15.85
N THR A 203 5.70 -18.40 -15.95
CA THR A 203 6.05 -19.07 -17.21
C THR A 203 4.90 -19.97 -17.66
N LYS A 204 4.84 -20.23 -18.97
CA LYS A 204 3.87 -21.17 -19.55
C LYS A 204 4.01 -22.56 -18.95
N GLU A 205 5.25 -22.99 -18.72
CA GLU A 205 5.60 -24.30 -18.20
C GLU A 205 5.16 -24.45 -16.74
N ALA A 206 5.39 -23.41 -15.92
CA ALA A 206 4.93 -23.40 -14.53
C ALA A 206 3.40 -23.46 -14.44
N MET A 207 2.69 -22.67 -15.26
CA MET A 207 1.23 -22.70 -15.32
C MET A 207 0.71 -24.06 -15.79
N SER A 208 1.26 -24.61 -16.87
CA SER A 208 0.84 -25.93 -17.39
C SER A 208 1.04 -27.04 -16.36
N THR A 209 2.15 -26.97 -15.60
CA THR A 209 2.44 -27.91 -14.51
C THR A 209 1.40 -27.77 -13.40
N ALA A 210 1.10 -26.54 -12.96
CA ALA A 210 0.12 -26.30 -11.91
C ALA A 210 -1.29 -26.79 -12.31
N ILE A 211 -1.70 -26.57 -13.56
CA ILE A 211 -2.96 -27.08 -14.11
C ILE A 211 -2.97 -28.62 -14.07
N SER A 212 -1.91 -29.27 -14.57
CA SER A 212 -1.83 -30.73 -14.60
C SER A 212 -1.88 -31.39 -13.20
N LEU A 213 -1.41 -30.68 -12.18
CA LEU A 213 -1.42 -31.12 -10.80
C LEU A 213 -2.68 -30.71 -10.04
N GLY A 214 -3.64 -30.02 -10.67
CA GLY A 214 -4.84 -29.51 -10.01
C GLY A 214 -4.55 -28.44 -8.93
N LYS A 215 -3.45 -27.70 -9.08
CA LYS A 215 -2.98 -26.67 -8.14
C LYS A 215 -3.28 -25.23 -8.58
N ALA A 216 -3.89 -25.04 -9.74
CA ALA A 216 -4.30 -23.73 -10.23
C ALA A 216 -5.83 -23.56 -10.07
N LEU A 217 -6.24 -22.34 -9.72
CA LEU A 217 -7.65 -21.94 -9.75
C LEU A 217 -8.10 -21.73 -11.20
N GLN A 218 -9.37 -21.99 -11.51
CA GLN A 218 -9.91 -21.86 -12.85
C GLN A 218 -10.48 -20.45 -13.09
N GLY A 219 -9.63 -19.60 -13.66
CA GLY A 219 -10.00 -18.25 -14.04
C GLY A 219 -10.18 -17.28 -12.88
N TRP A 220 -10.41 -16.02 -13.25
CA TRP A 220 -10.74 -14.96 -12.31
C TRP A 220 -11.98 -15.23 -11.44
N PRO A 221 -13.04 -15.99 -11.87
CA PRO A 221 -14.20 -16.23 -11.00
C PRO A 221 -13.83 -17.09 -9.77
N GLU A 222 -13.02 -18.13 -9.94
CA GLU A 222 -12.57 -18.96 -8.81
C GLU A 222 -11.56 -18.21 -7.93
N ALA A 223 -10.68 -17.40 -8.52
CA ALA A 223 -9.79 -16.51 -7.76
C ALA A 223 -10.58 -15.53 -6.88
N ARG A 224 -11.64 -14.93 -7.44
CA ARG A 224 -12.56 -14.06 -6.70
C ARG A 224 -13.29 -14.82 -5.60
N ALA A 225 -13.82 -16.01 -5.88
CA ALA A 225 -14.49 -16.83 -4.88
C ALA A 225 -13.56 -17.19 -3.72
N ALA A 226 -12.31 -17.59 -4.03
CA ALA A 226 -11.29 -17.87 -3.02
C ALA A 226 -10.99 -16.65 -2.15
N LEU A 227 -10.91 -15.44 -2.72
CA LEU A 227 -10.74 -14.21 -1.95
C LEU A 227 -11.98 -13.89 -1.09
N PHE A 228 -13.19 -14.12 -1.62
CA PHE A 228 -14.45 -13.89 -0.93
C PHE A 228 -14.64 -14.79 0.29
N GLU A 229 -13.92 -15.91 0.42
CA GLU A 229 -13.87 -16.68 1.67
C GLU A 229 -13.27 -15.87 2.84
N TYR A 230 -12.40 -14.90 2.54
CA TYR A 230 -11.70 -14.10 3.56
C TYR A 230 -12.19 -12.67 3.69
N ILE A 231 -12.80 -12.09 2.65
CA ILE A 231 -13.22 -10.68 2.64
C ILE A 231 -14.74 -10.51 2.67
N ASP A 232 -15.18 -9.36 3.18
CA ASP A 232 -16.52 -8.80 3.06
C ASP A 232 -16.45 -7.28 2.84
N THR A 233 -17.59 -6.62 2.73
CA THR A 233 -17.67 -5.15 2.57
C THR A 233 -17.00 -4.34 3.69
N GLU A 234 -16.77 -4.93 4.87
CA GLU A 234 -16.14 -4.27 6.03
C GLU A 234 -14.63 -4.53 6.14
N THR A 235 -14.11 -5.48 5.36
CA THR A 235 -12.68 -5.80 5.29
C THR A 235 -11.92 -4.65 4.65
N VAL A 236 -10.78 -4.22 5.22
CA VAL A 236 -9.95 -3.20 4.57
C VAL A 236 -8.98 -3.88 3.60
N LEU A 237 -8.97 -3.48 2.33
CA LEU A 237 -8.00 -3.97 1.35
C LEU A 237 -6.80 -3.01 1.23
N ILE A 238 -5.60 -3.57 1.22
CA ILE A 238 -4.32 -2.86 1.11
C ILE A 238 -3.58 -3.33 -0.13
N GLY A 239 -2.95 -2.42 -0.86
CA GLY A 239 -2.10 -2.77 -2.00
C GLY A 239 -1.46 -1.55 -2.65
N GLN A 240 -0.72 -1.77 -3.75
CA GLN A 240 -0.10 -0.72 -4.54
C GLN A 240 -0.81 -0.60 -5.89
N SER A 241 -1.48 0.52 -6.14
CA SER A 241 -2.31 0.68 -7.36
C SER A 241 -3.40 -0.40 -7.49
N LEU A 242 -4.01 -0.77 -6.37
CA LEU A 242 -4.84 -1.98 -6.21
C LEU A 242 -6.07 -2.05 -7.14
N HIS A 243 -6.49 -0.95 -7.74
CA HIS A 243 -7.56 -0.96 -8.75
C HIS A 243 -7.28 -1.91 -9.93
N PHE A 244 -6.02 -2.13 -10.33
CA PHE A 244 -5.71 -3.07 -11.40
C PHE A 244 -6.05 -4.51 -11.00
N ASP A 245 -5.71 -4.89 -9.78
CA ASP A 245 -6.03 -6.20 -9.18
C ASP A 245 -7.53 -6.40 -9.06
N LEU A 246 -8.25 -5.39 -8.56
CA LEU A 246 -9.70 -5.45 -8.40
C LEU A 246 -10.44 -5.54 -9.74
N ILE A 247 -9.93 -4.86 -10.79
CA ILE A 247 -10.45 -5.00 -12.15
C ILE A 247 -10.21 -6.42 -12.66
N ALA A 248 -8.99 -6.96 -12.50
CA ALA A 248 -8.66 -8.31 -12.96
C ALA A 248 -9.46 -9.41 -12.24
N LEU A 249 -9.88 -9.15 -10.99
CA LEU A 249 -10.75 -10.03 -10.21
C LEU A 249 -12.25 -9.77 -10.43
N GLY A 250 -12.63 -8.66 -11.09
CA GLY A 250 -14.02 -8.25 -11.22
C GLY A 250 -14.69 -7.95 -9.87
N ILE A 251 -14.02 -7.18 -9.00
CA ILE A 251 -14.48 -6.84 -7.64
C ILE A 251 -14.67 -5.33 -7.49
N GLN A 252 -15.79 -4.92 -6.91
CA GLN A 252 -16.00 -3.56 -6.41
C GLN A 252 -15.82 -3.54 -4.89
N HIS A 253 -14.91 -2.69 -4.39
CA HIS A 253 -14.61 -2.57 -2.96
C HIS A 253 -14.37 -1.11 -2.56
N GLN A 254 -14.98 -0.67 -1.44
CA GLN A 254 -14.88 0.73 -1.00
C GLN A 254 -13.87 0.99 0.12
N ARG A 255 -13.62 0.02 0.99
CA ARG A 255 -12.64 0.17 2.08
C ARG A 255 -11.25 -0.21 1.60
N VAL A 256 -10.55 0.75 0.99
CA VAL A 256 -9.24 0.51 0.39
C VAL A 256 -8.21 1.50 0.94
N VAL A 257 -7.00 1.00 1.21
CA VAL A 257 -5.80 1.78 1.53
C VAL A 257 -4.71 1.45 0.52
N ASP A 258 -4.62 2.28 -0.51
CA ASP A 258 -3.64 2.16 -1.60
C ASP A 258 -2.37 2.98 -1.30
N SER A 259 -1.21 2.33 -1.25
CA SER A 259 0.08 2.97 -0.97
C SER A 259 0.50 4.00 -2.02
N ALA A 260 0.13 3.80 -3.28
CA ALA A 260 0.41 4.75 -4.37
C ALA A 260 -0.37 6.05 -4.19
N ILE A 261 -1.63 5.95 -3.72
CA ILE A 261 -2.47 7.12 -3.43
C ILE A 261 -1.95 7.83 -2.18
N LEU A 262 -1.78 7.11 -1.07
CA LEU A 262 -1.31 7.69 0.21
C LEU A 262 -0.02 8.50 0.05
N THR A 263 0.94 7.95 -0.69
CA THR A 263 2.22 8.61 -0.91
C THR A 263 2.09 9.77 -1.90
N SER A 264 1.25 9.64 -2.93
CA SER A 264 0.98 10.74 -3.87
C SER A 264 0.31 11.93 -3.17
N GLU A 265 -0.59 11.71 -2.21
CA GLU A 265 -1.22 12.77 -1.42
C GLU A 265 -0.19 13.52 -0.56
N ALA A 266 0.75 12.80 0.06
CA ALA A 266 1.84 13.40 0.82
C ALA A 266 2.75 14.30 -0.07
N VAL A 267 3.01 13.87 -1.31
CA VAL A 267 3.77 14.66 -2.31
C VAL A 267 2.94 15.82 -2.88
N GLY A 268 1.61 15.70 -2.86
CA GLY A 268 0.64 16.72 -3.25
C GLY A 268 0.27 16.78 -4.74
N PRO A 269 -0.84 17.46 -5.07
CA PRO A 269 -1.54 17.32 -6.35
C PRO A 269 -0.79 17.90 -7.56
N LYS A 270 0.14 18.84 -7.33
CA LYS A 270 0.93 19.46 -8.40
C LYS A 270 1.98 18.50 -8.99
N VAL A 271 2.28 17.38 -8.32
CA VAL A 271 3.21 16.35 -8.79
C VAL A 271 2.44 15.11 -9.22
N ARG A 272 2.20 14.97 -10.53
CA ARG A 272 1.46 13.83 -11.09
C ARG A 272 2.24 12.50 -11.09
N LYS A 273 3.56 12.54 -10.88
CA LYS A 273 4.40 11.35 -10.95
C LYS A 273 4.25 10.52 -9.68
N ARG A 274 3.53 9.40 -9.76
CA ARG A 274 3.49 8.38 -8.69
C ARG A 274 4.83 7.67 -8.57
N ARG A 275 5.07 7.09 -7.38
CA ARG A 275 6.23 6.26 -7.09
C ARG A 275 5.80 4.79 -7.16
N GLY A 276 6.65 3.96 -7.78
CA GLY A 276 6.45 2.51 -7.81
C GLY A 276 6.77 1.89 -6.45
N LEU A 277 6.29 0.67 -6.23
CA LEU A 277 6.48 -0.04 -4.96
C LEU A 277 7.95 -0.16 -4.57
N LYS A 278 8.80 -0.52 -5.54
CA LYS A 278 10.25 -0.60 -5.38
C LYS A 278 10.87 0.72 -4.89
N ASP A 279 10.49 1.84 -5.48
CA ASP A 279 10.98 3.17 -5.08
C ASP A 279 10.52 3.53 -3.65
N LEU A 280 9.28 3.17 -3.29
CA LEU A 280 8.74 3.43 -1.96
C LEU A 280 9.43 2.59 -0.89
N CYS A 281 9.67 1.31 -1.18
CA CYS A 281 10.42 0.42 -0.31
C CYS A 281 11.86 0.92 -0.08
N ASP A 282 12.52 1.36 -1.16
CA ASP A 282 13.86 1.93 -1.11
C ASP A 282 13.91 3.20 -0.23
N GLN A 283 12.98 4.13 -0.47
CA GLN A 283 13.03 5.47 0.13
C GLN A 283 12.47 5.54 1.54
N LEU A 284 11.43 4.76 1.85
CA LEU A 284 10.72 4.83 3.14
C LEU A 284 11.20 3.75 4.11
N LEU A 285 11.45 2.55 3.60
CA LEU A 285 11.77 1.38 4.43
C LEU A 285 13.26 1.00 4.39
N ASN A 286 14.02 1.53 3.43
CA ASN A 286 15.42 1.15 3.16
C ASN A 286 15.58 -0.37 2.90
N ILE A 287 14.59 -0.98 2.25
CA ILE A 287 14.63 -2.37 1.80
C ILE A 287 14.67 -2.45 0.27
N GLU A 288 15.20 -3.55 -0.26
CA GLU A 288 15.13 -3.85 -1.69
C GLU A 288 14.10 -4.95 -1.93
N VAL A 289 13.25 -4.73 -2.94
CA VAL A 289 12.25 -5.67 -3.45
C VAL A 289 12.40 -5.75 -4.97
N GLN A 290 11.85 -6.80 -5.58
CA GLN A 290 11.91 -7.01 -7.03
C GLN A 290 13.37 -6.97 -7.52
N THR A 291 14.25 -7.71 -6.84
CA THR A 291 15.69 -7.69 -7.08
C THR A 291 16.08 -8.49 -8.32
N ASP A 292 15.35 -9.56 -8.62
CA ASP A 292 15.62 -10.42 -9.77
C ASP A 292 14.75 -10.04 -10.98
N LYS A 293 15.31 -9.21 -11.86
CA LYS A 293 14.63 -8.79 -13.11
C LYS A 293 14.38 -9.93 -14.09
N LYS A 294 15.07 -11.07 -13.96
CA LYS A 294 14.92 -12.21 -14.87
C LYS A 294 13.78 -13.12 -14.41
N LEU A 295 13.64 -13.29 -13.09
CA LEU A 295 12.58 -14.11 -12.51
C LEU A 295 11.22 -13.41 -12.46
N GLY A 296 11.16 -12.09 -12.67
CA GLY A 296 9.91 -11.33 -12.58
C GLY A 296 9.59 -10.95 -11.13
N HIS A 297 8.37 -10.48 -10.90
CA HIS A 297 7.89 -10.14 -9.57
C HIS A 297 7.33 -11.37 -8.86
N ASP A 298 7.23 -11.27 -7.55
CA ASP A 298 6.59 -12.26 -6.69
C ASP A 298 5.47 -11.56 -5.92
N SER A 299 4.23 -11.90 -6.23
CA SER A 299 3.06 -11.26 -5.62
C SER A 299 3.00 -11.38 -4.09
N VAL A 300 3.61 -12.40 -3.49
CA VAL A 300 3.75 -12.48 -2.03
C VAL A 300 4.71 -11.41 -1.51
N GLU A 301 5.87 -11.23 -2.15
CA GLU A 301 6.79 -10.12 -1.84
C GLU A 301 6.09 -8.77 -1.99
N ASP A 302 5.38 -8.56 -3.09
CA ASP A 302 4.75 -7.28 -3.41
C ASP A 302 3.57 -6.96 -2.48
N ALA A 303 2.74 -7.95 -2.11
CA ALA A 303 1.69 -7.78 -1.12
C ALA A 303 2.27 -7.42 0.27
N PHE A 304 3.34 -8.09 0.71
CA PHE A 304 4.03 -7.72 1.96
C PHE A 304 4.67 -6.33 1.86
N ALA A 305 5.31 -6.00 0.75
CA ALA A 305 5.95 -4.72 0.55
C ALA A 305 4.94 -3.55 0.60
N ALA A 306 3.79 -3.70 -0.08
CA ALA A 306 2.72 -2.72 -0.04
C ALA A 306 2.17 -2.55 1.39
N ARG A 307 1.97 -3.67 2.10
CA ARG A 307 1.61 -3.68 3.53
C ARG A 307 2.60 -2.90 4.39
N GLU A 308 3.91 -3.12 4.23
CA GLU A 308 4.94 -2.42 5.01
C GLU A 308 4.98 -0.92 4.70
N VAL A 309 4.82 -0.53 3.43
CA VAL A 309 4.75 0.88 3.05
C VAL A 309 3.56 1.56 3.73
N VAL A 310 2.38 0.91 3.75
CA VAL A 310 1.21 1.43 4.45
C VAL A 310 1.43 1.50 5.96
N LEU A 311 1.96 0.44 6.58
CA LEU A 311 2.31 0.43 8.01
C LEU A 311 3.24 1.61 8.36
N TRP A 312 4.28 1.84 7.56
CA TRP A 312 5.19 2.96 7.75
C TRP A 312 4.48 4.30 7.64
N CYS A 313 3.65 4.48 6.61
CA CYS A 313 2.89 5.71 6.37
C CYS A 313 1.86 6.02 7.47
N VAL A 314 1.29 4.97 8.07
CA VAL A 314 0.32 5.07 9.17
C VAL A 314 1.04 5.43 10.48
N ASN A 315 2.19 4.79 10.75
CA ASN A 315 2.91 4.95 12.01
C ASN A 315 3.82 6.19 12.06
N HIS A 316 4.17 6.79 10.91
CA HIS A 316 5.09 7.92 10.84
C HIS A 316 4.54 9.09 10.01
N PRO A 317 3.40 9.70 10.40
CA PRO A 317 2.76 10.76 9.61
C PRO A 317 3.66 11.99 9.38
N ASP A 318 4.47 12.40 10.37
CA ASP A 318 5.40 13.52 10.23
C ASP A 318 6.55 13.21 9.27
N ALA A 319 7.05 11.98 9.31
CA ALA A 319 8.11 11.53 8.40
C ALA A 319 7.59 11.43 6.97
N LEU A 320 6.37 10.93 6.78
CA LEU A 320 5.68 10.90 5.49
C LEU A 320 5.52 12.32 4.92
N SER A 321 5.11 13.26 5.77
CA SER A 321 4.92 14.67 5.37
C SER A 321 6.24 15.32 4.92
N ARG A 322 7.32 15.12 5.70
CA ARG A 322 8.68 15.58 5.34
C ARG A 322 9.19 14.92 4.06
N TRP A 323 8.99 13.61 3.91
CA TRP A 323 9.34 12.89 2.67
C TRP A 323 8.58 13.47 1.47
N GLY A 324 7.27 13.70 1.62
CA GLY A 324 6.43 14.28 0.57
C GLY A 324 6.88 15.67 0.14
N GLN A 325 7.21 16.55 1.08
CA GLN A 325 7.80 17.86 0.81
C GLN A 325 9.12 17.74 0.04
N LYS A 326 10.02 16.86 0.47
CA LYS A 326 11.29 16.61 -0.22
C LYS A 326 11.07 16.17 -1.68
N GLN A 327 10.18 15.20 -1.91
CA GLN A 327 9.86 14.72 -3.26
C GLN A 327 9.29 15.82 -4.17
N ARG A 328 8.50 16.74 -3.60
CA ARG A 328 7.94 17.90 -4.28
C ARG A 328 9.03 18.89 -4.70
N HIS A 329 9.95 19.21 -3.79
CA HIS A 329 11.09 20.09 -4.07
C HIS A 329 12.01 19.51 -5.14
N GLU A 330 12.32 18.21 -5.07
CA GLU A 330 13.11 17.50 -6.08
C GLU A 330 12.45 17.58 -7.46
N HIS A 331 11.14 17.36 -7.55
CA HIS A 331 10.39 17.44 -8.81
C HIS A 331 10.49 18.84 -9.47
N TYR A 332 10.33 19.91 -8.69
CA TYR A 332 10.41 21.27 -9.21
C TYR A 332 11.84 21.65 -9.60
N SER A 333 12.83 21.23 -8.83
CA SER A 333 14.24 21.46 -9.11
C SER A 333 14.65 20.78 -10.43
N GLU A 334 14.23 19.54 -10.66
CA GLU A 334 14.45 18.82 -11.92
C GLU A 334 13.78 19.51 -13.12
N LYS A 335 12.54 19.98 -12.95
CA LYS A 335 11.83 20.74 -13.99
C LYS A 335 12.57 22.02 -14.36
N LYS A 336 13.01 22.81 -13.37
CA LYS A 336 13.82 24.02 -13.58
C LYS A 336 15.12 23.69 -14.33
N ARG A 337 15.82 22.63 -13.94
CA ARG A 337 17.08 22.21 -14.60
C ARG A 337 16.87 21.78 -16.06
N LYS A 338 15.81 21.02 -16.35
CA LYS A 338 15.44 20.63 -17.73
C LYS A 338 14.98 21.83 -18.57
N GLY A 339 14.30 22.81 -17.96
CA GLY A 339 13.94 24.07 -18.60
C GLY A 339 15.17 24.87 -19.03
N LYS A 340 16.14 25.04 -18.12
CA LYS A 340 17.42 25.71 -18.40
C LYS A 340 18.22 24.99 -19.50
N GLN A 341 18.31 23.66 -19.48
CA GLN A 341 19.02 22.92 -20.54
C GLN A 341 18.36 23.07 -21.92
N LYS A 342 17.03 23.13 -22.00
CA LYS A 342 16.33 23.37 -23.27
C LYS A 342 16.58 24.78 -23.83
N THR A 343 16.67 25.79 -22.97
CA THR A 343 17.01 27.15 -23.43
C THR A 343 18.48 27.26 -23.86
N THR A 344 19.42 26.57 -23.20
CA THR A 344 20.83 26.55 -23.62
C THR A 344 21.04 25.83 -24.96
N VAL A 345 20.36 24.70 -25.21
CA VAL A 345 20.46 23.96 -26.48
C VAL A 345 19.79 24.73 -27.64
N GLY A 346 18.74 25.50 -27.38
CA GLY A 346 18.11 26.38 -28.38
C GLY A 346 18.99 27.57 -28.84
N VAL A 347 20.01 27.94 -28.06
CA VAL A 347 20.93 29.05 -28.40
C VAL A 347 22.11 28.60 -29.27
N VAL A 348 22.41 27.30 -29.37
CA VAL A 348 23.56 26.78 -30.13
C VAL A 348 23.26 26.57 -31.63
N SER A 349 22.02 26.80 -32.08
CA SER A 349 21.65 26.71 -33.51
C SER A 349 21.19 28.05 -34.11
N ARG A 350 22.05 29.07 -34.05
CA ARG A 350 22.04 30.17 -35.02
C ARG A 350 23.47 30.48 -35.44
N ARG A 351 23.90 29.87 -36.55
CA ARG A 351 25.05 30.35 -37.31
C ARG A 351 24.73 31.77 -37.79
N GLN A 352 25.52 32.73 -37.36
CA GLN A 352 25.45 34.12 -37.75
C GLN A 352 25.94 34.30 -39.20
N HIS A 353 25.26 35.16 -39.97
CA HIS A 353 25.90 35.98 -40.98
C HIS A 353 26.34 37.31 -40.32
N PRO A 354 27.46 37.91 -40.74
CA PRO A 354 28.07 39.01 -40.02
C PRO A 354 27.54 40.36 -40.51
N SER A 355 27.26 41.29 -39.59
CA SER A 355 27.66 42.69 -39.74
C SER A 355 27.30 43.53 -38.51
N HIS A 356 28.27 44.35 -38.11
CA HIS A 356 28.24 45.51 -37.22
C HIS A 356 28.36 45.31 -35.69
N LEU A 357 29.54 45.75 -35.24
CA LEU A 357 30.01 46.07 -33.90
C LEU A 357 28.99 46.82 -33.03
N CYS A 358 28.85 46.39 -31.78
CA CYS A 358 28.89 47.32 -30.65
C CYS A 358 29.45 46.62 -29.39
N PHE A 359 30.32 47.35 -28.72
CA PHE A 359 31.16 47.01 -27.57
C PHE A 359 30.32 46.96 -26.28
N GLY A 360 30.60 46.02 -25.37
CA GLY A 360 29.95 46.02 -24.05
C GLY A 360 30.17 44.74 -23.27
N CYS A 361 31.34 44.62 -22.64
CA CYS A 361 31.68 43.57 -21.70
C CYS A 361 30.92 43.81 -20.38
N TYR A 362 29.99 42.94 -20.00
CA TYR A 362 29.58 42.78 -18.60
C TYR A 362 29.43 41.29 -18.28
N THR A 363 30.34 40.81 -17.44
CA THR A 363 30.29 39.50 -16.78
C THR A 363 29.22 39.56 -15.70
N ASN A 364 28.06 38.92 -15.90
CA ASN A 364 27.08 38.75 -14.83
C ASN A 364 27.46 37.52 -13.98
N HIS A 365 28.23 37.79 -12.93
CA HIS A 365 28.07 37.11 -11.66
C HIS A 365 26.81 37.67 -11.00
N GLU A 366 25.71 36.91 -11.00
CA GLU A 366 24.67 37.10 -9.99
C GLU A 366 24.21 35.72 -9.50
N ASP A 367 24.76 35.38 -8.34
CA ASP A 367 24.26 34.37 -7.43
C ASP A 367 22.85 34.72 -6.94
N GLU A 368 22.17 33.68 -6.49
CA GLU A 368 20.80 33.62 -5.99
C GLU A 368 20.35 34.79 -5.12
N MET A 369 19.28 35.46 -5.55
CA MET A 369 18.43 36.26 -4.67
C MET A 369 17.03 35.64 -4.70
N LEU A 370 16.66 34.94 -3.62
CA LEU A 370 15.28 34.52 -3.34
C LEU A 370 14.38 35.75 -3.52
N ARG A 371 13.50 35.72 -4.52
CA ARG A 371 12.58 36.82 -4.75
C ARG A 371 11.46 36.73 -3.74
N TRP A 372 11.20 37.81 -3.02
CA TRP A 372 10.14 37.90 -2.02
C TRP A 372 8.76 37.54 -2.57
N SER A 373 8.55 37.67 -3.89
CA SER A 373 7.38 37.16 -4.61
C SER A 373 7.13 35.66 -4.41
N ASP A 374 8.19 34.86 -4.34
CA ASP A 374 8.08 33.41 -4.23
C ASP A 374 7.65 32.99 -2.80
N VAL A 375 7.99 33.78 -1.79
CA VAL A 375 7.56 33.59 -0.39
C VAL A 375 6.12 34.09 -0.20
N ALA A 376 5.75 35.18 -0.87
CA ALA A 376 4.39 35.72 -0.84
C ALA A 376 3.36 34.72 -1.40
N GLU A 377 3.68 34.06 -2.52
CA GLU A 377 2.82 33.02 -3.11
C GLU A 377 2.64 31.80 -2.19
N ASP A 378 3.70 31.38 -1.50
CA ASP A 378 3.65 30.25 -0.55
C ASP A 378 2.82 30.56 0.71
N LEU A 379 2.69 31.84 1.07
CA LEU A 379 1.83 32.31 2.16
C LEU A 379 0.39 32.63 1.71
N GLY A 380 0.07 32.39 0.44
CA GLY A 380 -1.28 32.55 -0.11
C GLY A 380 -1.61 33.97 -0.56
N TYR A 381 -0.61 34.78 -0.91
CA TYR A 381 -0.79 36.11 -1.48
C TYR A 381 -0.58 36.14 -3.01
N PRO A 382 -1.26 37.03 -3.75
CA PRO A 382 -2.37 37.89 -3.29
C PRO A 382 -3.53 37.06 -2.76
N HIS A 383 -4.18 37.55 -1.69
CA HIS A 383 -5.21 36.80 -1.00
C HIS A 383 -6.37 36.50 -1.96
N PRO A 384 -6.80 35.23 -2.12
CA PRO A 384 -7.66 34.80 -3.22
C PRO A 384 -9.04 35.47 -3.24
N ASP A 385 -9.54 35.88 -2.08
CA ASP A 385 -10.87 36.50 -1.97
C ASP A 385 -10.85 38.03 -2.13
N THR A 386 -9.71 38.68 -1.90
CA THR A 386 -9.63 40.16 -1.86
C THR A 386 -8.71 40.74 -2.91
N GLY A 387 -7.85 39.92 -3.54
CA GLY A 387 -6.81 40.37 -4.46
C GLY A 387 -5.74 41.25 -3.81
N TYR A 388 -5.78 41.40 -2.49
CA TYR A 388 -4.87 42.26 -1.75
C TYR A 388 -3.50 41.60 -1.63
N ASP A 389 -2.47 42.32 -2.07
CA ASP A 389 -1.06 42.00 -1.92
C ASP A 389 -0.41 43.11 -1.08
N PRO A 390 0.01 42.84 0.16
CA PRO A 390 0.67 43.85 1.01
C PRO A 390 2.07 44.24 0.50
N TRP A 391 2.56 43.62 -0.57
CA TRP A 391 3.87 43.88 -1.17
C TRP A 391 3.79 44.45 -2.60
N SER A 392 2.60 44.86 -3.08
CA SER A 392 2.41 45.35 -4.46
C SER A 392 2.72 46.85 -4.69
N ASP A 393 3.53 47.48 -3.83
CA ASP A 393 3.98 48.88 -4.01
C ASP A 393 5.34 48.98 -4.72
#